data_AF-A0A2I1HJD4-F1
#
_entry.id   AF-A0A2I1HJD4-F1
#
_cell.length_a   1.000
_cell.length_b   1.000
_cell.length_c   1.000
_cell.angle_alpha   90.00
_cell.angle_beta   90.00
_cell.angle_gamma   90.00
#
_symmetry.space_group_name_H-M   'P 1'
#
loop_
_entity.id
_entity.type
_entity.pdbx_description
1 polymer ?
#
loop_
_entity_poly.entity_id
_entity_poly.type
_entity_poly.pdbx_seq_one_letter_code
_entity_poly.pdbx_strand_id
1 'polypeptide(L)'
;MENLEENSRSLTSANEKIDDFIREMNGLHDDSIFKWIPYNQFSNIKKIGNSDFAVAKWKHNQGDLTVNLKYLYNSQSITIYELHNKAKQYSISRYYYSICKIYGISQNPDTKDYIFVLQDGHHCEKCGEEYIDIWYKWCKPCQIKNLRENFKNWTSGNEKIDNFIEEMQLKVNSPHDIIFEWIPYDQFSDIKKIGNIIYSALWNDGKLEYDRNKKEWTRVQVEINLKPCNSRNTIDEFLNKVVEYKNDNLKIYGISQNSDTKNYILALQTGYLCEECGEKYAKIWCKWCEPCQIKNLSENFKNWTSGNEKIDNFVQEMQLKINKPKDIIFEWISYNQFNDIKEINNTMYSALWNDGQLKYDRNKKEWTRVQ
;
A
#
# COMPACT_ATOMS: atom_id res chain seq x y z
N MET A 1 55.85 6.06 18.97
CA MET A 1 55.56 4.89 19.83
C MET A 1 55.40 5.41 21.25
N GLU A 2 54.20 5.87 21.56
CA GLU A 2 53.73 6.20 22.90
C GLU A 2 52.25 5.78 22.93
N ASN A 3 51.95 4.91 23.89
CA ASN A 3 50.69 4.35 24.36
C ASN A 3 49.38 4.84 23.70
N LEU A 4 48.76 3.95 22.92
CA LEU A 4 47.34 4.00 22.55
C LEU A 4 46.47 2.92 23.25
N GLU A 5 47.03 2.15 24.20
CA GLU A 5 46.31 1.02 24.83
C GLU A 5 45.67 1.30 26.21
N GLU A 6 45.74 2.51 26.76
CA GLU A 6 45.35 2.73 28.16
C GLU A 6 43.97 3.38 28.44
N ASN A 7 43.04 3.43 27.48
CA ASN A 7 41.71 4.05 27.73
C ASN A 7 40.47 3.26 27.28
N SER A 8 40.53 1.92 27.21
CA SER A 8 39.32 1.09 27.15
C SER A 8 39.36 -0.03 28.19
N ARG A 9 39.29 0.30 29.48
CA ARG A 9 38.79 -0.67 30.46
C ARG A 9 37.34 -0.98 30.08
N SER A 10 37.10 -2.17 29.51
CA SER A 10 35.75 -2.68 29.37
C SER A 10 35.13 -2.69 30.76
N LEU A 11 34.07 -1.90 30.95
CA LEU A 11 33.27 -1.98 32.16
C LEU A 11 32.59 -3.35 32.10
N THR A 12 33.07 -4.31 32.89
CA THR A 12 32.43 -5.62 33.02
C THR A 12 31.14 -5.46 33.81
N SER A 13 30.16 -6.32 33.57
CA SER A 13 28.87 -6.28 34.27
C SER A 13 28.96 -6.77 35.72
N ALA A 14 30.14 -7.26 36.15
CA ALA A 14 30.36 -8.02 37.38
C ALA A 14 29.49 -9.30 37.47
N ASN A 15 28.94 -9.75 36.34
CA ASN A 15 28.18 -10.99 36.18
C ASN A 15 28.71 -11.77 34.98
N GLU A 16 29.40 -12.87 35.25
CA GLU A 16 30.05 -13.71 34.23
C GLU A 16 29.08 -14.14 33.12
N LYS A 17 27.84 -14.48 33.45
CA LYS A 17 26.82 -14.89 32.48
C LYS A 17 26.42 -13.77 31.51
N ILE A 18 26.42 -12.53 31.99
CA ILE A 18 26.10 -11.35 31.17
C ILE A 18 27.32 -10.95 30.33
N ASP A 19 28.52 -11.09 30.88
CA ASP A 19 29.75 -10.87 30.14
C ASP A 19 29.92 -11.91 29.01
N ASP A 20 29.55 -13.18 29.24
CA ASP A 20 29.41 -14.22 28.21
C ASP A 20 28.45 -13.80 27.10
N PHE A 21 27.23 -13.40 27.48
CA PHE A 21 26.21 -12.94 26.52
C PHE A 21 26.70 -11.74 25.69
N ILE A 22 27.40 -10.78 26.31
CA ILE A 22 27.99 -9.62 25.61
C ILE A 22 29.05 -10.09 24.60
N ARG A 23 29.91 -11.05 24.95
CA ARG A 23 30.91 -11.61 24.04
C ARG A 23 30.26 -12.30 22.84
N GLU A 24 29.24 -13.12 23.11
CA GLU A 24 28.49 -13.82 22.07
C GLU A 24 27.80 -12.86 21.10
N MET A 25 27.19 -11.78 21.62
CA MET A 25 26.54 -10.75 20.79
C MET A 25 27.52 -9.98 19.89
N ASN A 26 28.74 -9.72 20.35
CA ASN A 26 29.77 -9.04 19.55
C ASN A 26 30.38 -9.93 18.46
N GLY A 27 30.33 -11.26 18.61
CA GLY A 27 30.78 -12.19 17.56
C GLY A 27 29.84 -12.29 16.35
N LEU A 28 28.67 -11.64 16.40
CA LEU A 28 27.60 -11.77 15.41
C LEU A 28 27.41 -10.55 14.49
N HIS A 29 28.01 -9.39 14.80
CA HIS A 29 27.71 -8.11 14.13
C HIS A 29 28.99 -7.33 13.77
N ASP A 30 29.05 -6.78 12.54
CA ASP A 30 30.28 -6.21 11.96
C ASP A 30 30.51 -4.71 12.29
N ASP A 31 29.46 -3.94 12.65
CA ASP A 31 29.54 -2.46 12.72
C ASP A 31 29.12 -1.83 14.07
N SER A 32 28.86 -2.62 15.12
CA SER A 32 28.51 -2.06 16.43
C SER A 32 28.92 -2.89 17.64
N ILE A 33 29.67 -2.27 18.54
CA ILE A 33 30.08 -2.86 19.82
C ILE A 33 28.88 -2.88 20.77
N PHE A 34 28.33 -4.07 21.01
CA PHE A 34 27.39 -4.37 22.08
C PHE A 34 28.15 -4.39 23.41
N LYS A 35 27.75 -3.61 24.41
CA LYS A 35 28.50 -3.53 25.67
C LYS A 35 27.63 -3.44 26.91
N TRP A 36 28.24 -3.65 28.07
CA TRP A 36 27.64 -3.26 29.33
C TRP A 36 27.62 -1.72 29.45
N ILE A 37 26.47 -1.17 29.85
CA ILE A 37 26.29 0.27 30.05
C ILE A 37 25.85 0.50 31.49
N PRO A 38 26.71 1.09 32.35
CA PRO A 38 26.33 1.40 33.73
C PRO A 38 25.08 2.27 33.81
N TYR A 39 24.12 1.89 34.66
CA TYR A 39 22.82 2.56 34.76
C TYR A 39 22.93 4.05 35.13
N ASN A 40 23.95 4.42 35.91
CA ASN A 40 24.23 5.80 36.31
C ASN A 40 24.65 6.72 35.15
N GLN A 41 24.88 6.17 33.95
CA GLN A 41 25.12 6.97 32.73
C GLN A 41 23.81 7.48 32.09
N PHE A 42 22.65 7.01 32.55
CA PHE A 42 21.36 7.49 32.08
C PHE A 42 20.84 8.64 32.93
N SER A 43 20.29 9.65 32.27
CA SER A 43 19.58 10.77 32.88
C SER A 43 18.26 11.03 32.16
N ASN A 44 17.35 11.80 32.78
CA ASN A 44 16.05 12.16 32.20
C ASN A 44 15.21 10.96 31.73
N ILE A 45 15.23 9.86 32.48
CA ILE A 45 14.49 8.63 32.14
C ILE A 45 12.98 8.91 32.23
N LYS A 46 12.26 8.73 31.12
CA LYS A 46 10.80 8.91 31.01
C LYS A 46 10.15 7.64 30.47
N LYS A 47 9.25 7.02 31.22
CA LYS A 47 8.50 5.83 30.77
C LYS A 47 7.57 6.18 29.59
N ILE A 48 7.46 5.28 28.62
CA ILE A 48 6.60 5.42 27.45
C ILE A 48 5.26 4.73 27.74
N GLY A 49 4.22 5.51 28.05
CA GLY A 49 2.88 4.97 28.37
C GLY A 49 2.92 3.89 29.46
N ASN A 50 2.14 2.83 29.27
CA ASN A 50 2.17 1.62 30.12
C ASN A 50 3.08 0.52 29.53
N SER A 51 3.99 0.87 28.63
CA SER A 51 4.90 -0.11 28.02
C SER A 51 6.10 -0.43 28.93
N ASP A 52 6.88 -1.42 28.54
CA ASP A 52 8.18 -1.76 29.11
C ASP A 52 9.33 -0.94 28.50
N PHE A 53 9.03 0.17 27.83
CA PHE A 53 10.02 1.11 27.30
C PHE A 53 10.10 2.42 28.10
N ALA A 54 11.28 3.01 28.11
CA ALA A 54 11.52 4.38 28.54
C ALA A 54 12.48 5.10 27.57
N VAL A 55 12.36 6.42 27.45
CA VAL A 55 13.35 7.26 26.76
C VAL A 55 14.33 7.81 27.79
N ALA A 56 15.63 7.81 27.50
CA ALA A 56 16.65 8.37 28.37
C ALA A 56 17.74 9.13 27.60
N LYS A 57 18.45 10.01 28.29
CA LYS A 57 19.71 10.60 27.82
C LYS A 57 20.87 9.77 28.35
N TRP A 58 21.64 9.18 27.45
CA TRP A 58 22.85 8.42 27.76
C TRP A 58 24.09 9.30 27.58
N LYS A 59 24.86 9.48 28.66
CA LYS A 59 26.15 10.18 28.63
C LYS A 59 27.19 9.32 27.92
N HIS A 60 27.34 9.51 26.61
CA HIS A 60 28.31 8.81 25.78
C HIS A 60 29.55 9.69 25.57
N ASN A 61 30.71 9.07 25.32
CA ASN A 61 32.00 9.76 25.18
C ASN A 61 32.05 10.79 24.03
N GLN A 62 31.09 10.73 23.10
CA GLN A 62 30.96 11.65 21.94
C GLN A 62 29.82 12.68 22.13
N GLY A 63 29.18 12.72 23.30
CA GLY A 63 28.06 13.59 23.62
C GLY A 63 26.83 12.84 24.14
N ASP A 64 25.85 13.57 24.67
CA ASP A 64 24.61 13.00 25.21
C ASP A 64 23.72 12.47 24.08
N LEU A 65 23.50 11.16 24.05
CA LEU A 65 22.67 10.48 23.06
C LEU A 65 21.27 10.19 23.63
N THR A 66 20.22 10.39 22.85
CA THR A 66 18.90 9.85 23.22
C THR A 66 18.85 8.35 22.91
N VAL A 67 18.41 7.55 23.87
CA VAL A 67 18.27 6.09 23.73
C VAL A 67 16.92 5.62 24.25
N ASN A 68 16.47 4.49 23.74
CA ASN A 68 15.32 3.77 24.27
C ASN A 68 15.81 2.65 25.20
N LEU A 69 15.25 2.60 26.40
CA LEU A 69 15.50 1.60 27.43
C LEU A 69 14.35 0.61 27.45
N LYS A 70 14.60 -0.65 27.08
CA LYS A 70 13.62 -1.74 27.14
C LYS A 70 13.85 -2.55 28.41
N TYR A 71 12.95 -2.42 29.37
CA TYR A 71 12.99 -3.14 30.64
C TYR A 71 12.57 -4.59 30.46
N LEU A 72 13.37 -5.52 30.95
CA LEU A 72 13.04 -6.93 31.04
C LEU A 72 12.53 -7.21 32.45
N TYR A 73 11.24 -6.96 32.69
CA TYR A 73 10.67 -7.15 34.02
C TYR A 73 10.77 -8.60 34.51
N ASN A 74 11.08 -8.78 35.79
CA ASN A 74 11.30 -10.06 36.45
C ASN A 74 12.48 -10.85 35.84
N SER A 75 13.49 -10.17 35.29
CA SER A 75 14.61 -10.84 34.61
C SER A 75 15.72 -11.32 35.53
N GLN A 76 15.50 -11.33 36.85
CA GLN A 76 16.53 -11.73 37.81
C GLN A 76 16.98 -13.19 37.60
N SER A 77 16.05 -14.05 37.16
CA SER A 77 16.30 -15.45 36.82
C SER A 77 16.36 -15.73 35.32
N ILE A 78 16.51 -14.69 34.47
CA ILE A 78 16.52 -14.88 33.02
C ILE A 78 17.74 -15.69 32.58
N THR A 79 17.52 -16.60 31.64
CA THR A 79 18.60 -17.40 31.05
C THR A 79 19.29 -16.64 29.90
N ILE A 80 20.53 -17.01 29.59
CA ILE A 80 21.27 -16.47 28.43
C ILE A 80 20.51 -16.76 27.12
N TYR A 81 19.90 -17.93 27.00
CA TYR A 81 19.08 -18.31 25.85
C TYR A 81 17.87 -17.38 25.67
N GLU A 82 17.17 -17.05 26.74
CA GLU A 82 16.05 -16.10 26.70
C GLU A 82 16.50 -14.68 26.36
N LEU A 83 17.65 -14.24 26.89
CA LEU A 83 18.26 -12.95 26.52
C LEU A 83 18.59 -12.90 25.03
N HIS A 84 19.20 -13.95 24.47
CA HIS A 84 19.45 -14.08 23.03
C HIS A 84 18.18 -14.00 22.21
N ASN A 85 17.16 -14.77 22.57
CA ASN A 85 15.90 -14.76 21.82
C ASN A 85 15.23 -13.39 21.84
N LYS A 86 15.31 -12.66 22.95
CA LYS A 86 14.81 -11.28 23.06
C LYS A 86 15.68 -10.30 22.26
N ALA A 87 17.01 -10.41 22.33
CA ALA A 87 17.94 -9.54 21.60
C ALA A 87 17.90 -9.73 20.07
N LYS A 88 17.65 -10.96 19.60
CA LYS A 88 17.48 -11.29 18.17
C LYS A 88 16.36 -10.49 17.52
N GLN A 89 15.30 -10.15 18.27
CA GLN A 89 14.19 -9.36 17.74
C GLN A 89 14.64 -7.99 17.22
N TYR A 90 15.66 -7.41 17.85
CA TYR A 90 16.23 -6.10 17.49
C TYR A 90 17.40 -6.21 16.50
N SER A 91 17.98 -7.41 16.37
CA SER A 91 19.13 -7.69 15.50
C SER A 91 18.75 -8.10 14.07
N ILE A 92 17.46 -8.38 13.80
CA ILE A 92 16.98 -8.81 12.49
C ILE A 92 16.53 -7.59 11.69
N SER A 93 17.18 -7.32 10.55
CA SER A 93 16.65 -6.43 9.50
C SER A 93 15.32 -7.00 9.01
N ARG A 94 14.19 -6.40 9.41
CA ARG A 94 12.87 -6.89 9.00
C ARG A 94 12.43 -6.32 7.65
N TYR A 95 12.86 -5.12 7.27
CA TYR A 95 12.57 -4.50 5.97
C TYR A 95 13.66 -3.49 5.58
N TYR A 96 13.77 -3.23 4.27
CA TYR A 96 14.71 -2.30 3.65
C TYR A 96 14.86 -0.99 4.46
N TYR A 97 16.09 -0.76 4.94
CA TYR A 97 16.65 0.48 5.54
C TYR A 97 16.63 0.73 7.05
N SER A 98 16.39 -0.26 7.93
CA SER A 98 16.61 0.02 9.36
C SER A 98 16.75 -1.22 10.24
N ILE A 99 17.99 -1.57 10.57
CA ILE A 99 18.32 -2.43 11.71
C ILE A 99 18.20 -1.56 12.96
N CYS A 100 17.37 -1.96 13.93
CA CYS A 100 17.32 -1.29 15.23
C CYS A 100 18.63 -1.57 15.96
N LYS A 101 19.53 -0.58 16.04
CA LYS A 101 20.83 -0.80 16.68
C LYS A 101 20.67 -0.97 18.18
N ILE A 102 21.10 -2.12 18.70
CA ILE A 102 21.21 -2.36 20.13
C ILE A 102 22.64 -1.99 20.59
N TYR A 103 22.76 -1.00 21.46
CA TYR A 103 24.05 -0.54 21.98
C TYR A 103 24.58 -1.44 23.09
N GLY A 104 23.70 -2.11 23.82
CA GLY A 104 24.13 -2.86 24.98
C GLY A 104 23.03 -3.27 25.94
N ILE A 105 23.49 -3.72 27.10
CA ILE A 105 22.65 -4.11 28.24
C ILE A 105 23.08 -3.35 29.49
N SER A 106 22.10 -3.01 30.32
CA SER A 106 22.26 -2.40 31.63
C SER A 106 21.42 -3.16 32.66
N GLN A 107 21.47 -2.76 33.92
CA GLN A 107 20.64 -3.31 34.98
C GLN A 107 20.14 -2.19 35.88
N ASN A 108 18.83 -2.20 36.16
CA ASN A 108 18.23 -1.29 37.13
C ASN A 108 18.80 -1.59 38.54
N PRO A 109 19.38 -0.61 39.25
CA PRO A 109 19.99 -0.84 40.55
C PRO A 109 18.97 -1.21 41.63
N ASP A 110 17.72 -0.76 41.50
CA ASP A 110 16.65 -0.97 42.48
C ASP A 110 15.93 -2.30 42.23
N THR A 111 15.44 -2.52 41.01
CA THR A 111 14.65 -3.73 40.68
C THR A 111 15.50 -4.93 40.31
N LYS A 112 16.78 -4.72 39.99
CA LYS A 112 17.71 -5.72 39.43
C LYS A 112 17.30 -6.27 38.07
N ASP A 113 16.28 -5.69 37.43
CA ASP A 113 15.88 -6.05 36.07
C ASP A 113 16.92 -5.57 35.06
N TYR A 114 17.18 -6.40 34.06
CA TYR A 114 18.03 -6.06 32.93
C TYR A 114 17.29 -5.13 31.97
N ILE A 115 18.06 -4.30 31.29
CA ILE A 115 17.57 -3.27 30.40
C ILE A 115 18.35 -3.36 29.11
N PHE A 116 17.67 -3.53 27.97
CA PHE A 116 18.32 -3.32 26.68
C PHE A 116 18.36 -1.83 26.34
N VAL A 117 19.51 -1.39 25.82
CA VAL A 117 19.77 -0.02 25.43
C VAL A 117 19.76 0.04 23.92
N LEU A 118 18.73 0.67 23.37
CA LEU A 118 18.39 0.66 21.95
C LEU A 118 18.54 2.06 21.35
N GLN A 119 18.83 2.11 20.05
CA GLN A 119 18.80 3.34 19.29
C GLN A 119 17.42 4.00 19.34
N ASP A 120 17.42 5.33 19.52
CA ASP A 120 16.20 6.13 19.48
C ASP A 120 15.61 6.20 18.06
N GLY A 121 14.30 6.44 17.96
CA GLY A 121 13.62 6.71 16.69
C GLY A 121 12.90 5.52 16.04
N HIS A 122 13.13 4.28 16.49
CA HIS A 122 12.47 3.09 15.94
C HIS A 122 11.14 2.71 16.61
N HIS A 123 10.90 3.23 17.82
CA HIS A 123 9.75 2.86 18.63
C HIS A 123 8.80 4.03 18.84
N CYS A 124 7.52 3.71 18.99
CA CYS A 124 6.46 4.66 19.19
C CYS A 124 6.57 5.38 20.53
N GLU A 125 6.66 6.70 20.50
CA GLU A 125 6.71 7.56 21.68
C GLU A 125 5.41 7.49 22.53
N LYS A 126 4.32 6.93 22.00
CA LYS A 126 3.02 6.80 22.69
C LYS A 126 2.82 5.44 23.35
N CYS A 127 3.21 4.34 22.68
CA CYS A 127 2.92 2.98 23.14
C CYS A 127 4.11 2.04 23.21
N GLY A 128 5.31 2.46 22.79
CA GLY A 128 6.53 1.64 22.84
C GLY A 128 6.65 0.60 21.71
N GLU A 129 5.60 0.40 20.90
CA GLU A 129 5.63 -0.54 19.77
C GLU A 129 6.50 -0.03 18.62
N GLU A 130 7.06 -0.93 17.82
CA GLU A 130 7.86 -0.56 16.65
C GLU A 130 7.01 0.22 15.62
N TYR A 131 7.62 1.24 15.00
CA TYR A 131 7.01 1.87 13.84
C TYR A 131 7.07 0.92 12.64
N ILE A 132 5.95 0.79 11.91
CA ILE A 132 5.98 0.07 10.62
C ILE A 132 6.74 0.91 9.58
N ASP A 133 6.54 2.23 9.63
CA ASP A 133 7.31 3.18 8.84
C ASP A 133 8.00 4.17 9.78
N ILE A 134 9.32 4.02 9.92
CA ILE A 134 10.16 4.84 10.79
C ILE A 134 10.27 6.27 10.28
N TRP A 135 10.28 6.46 8.96
CA TRP A 135 10.39 7.78 8.35
C TRP A 135 9.15 8.60 8.70
N TYR A 136 7.97 8.00 8.56
CA TYR A 136 6.70 8.61 8.91
C TYR A 136 6.38 8.56 10.41
N LYS A 137 7.18 7.84 11.22
CA LYS A 137 6.86 7.54 12.63
C LYS A 137 5.44 6.96 12.77
N TRP A 138 5.06 6.08 11.84
CA TRP A 138 3.72 5.51 11.76
C TRP A 138 3.64 4.22 12.59
N CYS A 139 2.81 4.23 13.63
CA CYS A 139 2.65 3.12 14.57
C CYS A 139 1.28 2.47 14.41
N LYS A 140 1.23 1.25 13.85
CA LYS A 140 -0.02 0.55 13.55
C LYS A 140 -0.95 0.43 14.77
N PRO A 141 -0.51 -0.05 15.95
CA PRO A 141 -1.39 -0.13 17.11
C PRO A 141 -2.00 1.21 17.51
N CYS A 142 -1.22 2.28 17.48
CA CYS A 142 -1.73 3.63 17.77
C CYS A 142 -2.74 4.11 16.72
N GLN A 143 -2.50 3.84 15.43
CA GLN A 143 -3.41 4.25 14.36
C GLN A 143 -4.71 3.45 14.38
N ILE A 144 -4.64 2.14 14.58
CA ILE A 144 -5.83 1.28 14.75
C ILE A 144 -6.68 1.74 15.95
N LYS A 145 -6.02 2.05 17.08
CA LYS A 145 -6.71 2.62 18.25
C LYS A 145 -7.39 3.95 17.92
N ASN A 146 -6.70 4.86 17.23
CA ASN A 146 -7.25 6.14 16.83
C ASN A 146 -8.44 6.01 15.88
N LEU A 147 -8.41 5.07 14.92
CA LEU A 147 -9.54 4.77 14.05
C LEU A 147 -10.74 4.26 14.87
N ARG A 148 -10.53 3.29 15.76
CA ARG A 148 -11.60 2.77 16.65
C ARG A 148 -12.26 3.85 17.50
N GLU A 149 -11.48 4.76 18.07
CA GLU A 149 -12.00 5.87 18.89
C GLU A 149 -12.87 6.86 18.08
N ASN A 150 -12.63 6.94 16.76
CA ASN A 150 -13.34 7.83 15.84
C ASN A 150 -14.44 7.11 15.04
N PHE A 151 -14.70 5.83 15.31
CA PHE A 151 -15.62 5.00 14.51
C PHE A 151 -17.03 5.59 14.36
N LYS A 152 -17.51 6.27 15.41
CA LYS A 152 -18.80 6.98 15.42
C LYS A 152 -18.97 8.01 14.28
N ASN A 153 -17.88 8.45 13.65
CA ASN A 153 -17.92 9.41 12.55
C ASN A 153 -18.24 8.75 11.18
N TRP A 154 -18.20 7.41 11.09
CA TRP A 154 -18.38 6.65 9.84
C TRP A 154 -19.54 5.65 9.90
N THR A 155 -20.52 5.88 10.76
CA THR A 155 -21.68 4.99 10.88
C THR A 155 -22.68 5.28 9.76
N SER A 156 -23.06 4.25 9.02
CA SER A 156 -24.13 4.28 8.03
C SER A 156 -25.52 4.15 8.67
N GLY A 157 -25.59 3.70 9.93
CA GLY A 157 -26.83 3.30 10.58
C GLY A 157 -27.28 1.88 10.20
N ASN A 158 -26.48 1.16 9.40
CA ASN A 158 -26.66 -0.24 9.08
C ASN A 158 -25.49 -1.06 9.65
N GLU A 159 -25.79 -1.90 10.64
CA GLU A 159 -24.79 -2.70 11.36
C GLU A 159 -23.88 -3.52 10.44
N LYS A 160 -24.43 -4.08 9.35
CA LYS A 160 -23.67 -4.90 8.41
C LYS A 160 -22.65 -4.08 7.62
N ILE A 161 -23.03 -2.89 7.19
CA ILE A 161 -22.15 -1.95 6.49
C ILE A 161 -21.09 -1.41 7.46
N ASP A 162 -21.49 -1.08 8.68
CA ASP A 162 -20.61 -0.55 9.70
C ASP A 162 -19.53 -1.57 10.08
N ASN A 163 -19.91 -2.84 10.30
CA ASN A 163 -18.97 -3.94 10.53
C ASN A 163 -18.00 -4.12 9.35
N PHE A 164 -18.51 -4.06 8.11
CA PHE A 164 -17.66 -4.14 6.92
C PHE A 164 -16.64 -2.99 6.87
N ILE A 165 -17.05 -1.76 7.17
CA ILE A 165 -16.14 -0.60 7.21
C ILE A 165 -15.07 -0.81 8.28
N GLU A 166 -15.44 -1.25 9.47
CA GLU A 166 -14.48 -1.54 10.55
C GLU A 166 -13.44 -2.58 10.09
N GLU A 167 -13.89 -3.71 9.53
CA GLU A 167 -12.99 -4.74 9.01
C GLU A 167 -12.01 -4.20 7.96
N MET A 168 -12.46 -3.27 7.11
CA MET A 168 -11.62 -2.65 6.08
C MET A 168 -10.62 -1.66 6.66
N GLN A 169 -11.01 -0.88 7.68
CA GLN A 169 -10.11 0.05 8.38
C GLN A 169 -9.03 -0.70 9.18
N LEU A 170 -9.36 -1.86 9.76
CA LEU A 170 -8.40 -2.69 10.52
C LEU A 170 -7.28 -3.30 9.65
N LYS A 171 -7.47 -3.33 8.33
CA LYS A 171 -6.48 -3.85 7.37
C LYS A 171 -5.40 -2.82 7.00
N VAL A 172 -5.45 -1.59 7.52
CA VAL A 172 -4.42 -0.56 7.27
C VAL A 172 -3.04 -1.00 7.77
N ASN A 173 -2.02 -0.86 6.93
CA ASN A 173 -0.65 -1.31 7.18
C ASN A 173 0.42 -0.25 6.83
N SER A 174 0.04 0.86 6.22
CA SER A 174 0.96 1.92 5.78
C SER A 174 0.37 3.31 6.00
N PRO A 175 1.19 4.35 6.22
CA PRO A 175 0.74 5.75 6.21
C PRO A 175 0.10 6.18 4.87
N HIS A 176 0.37 5.46 3.78
CA HIS A 176 -0.15 5.76 2.44
C HIS A 176 -1.43 4.99 2.08
N ASP A 177 -1.90 4.12 2.98
CA ASP A 177 -3.11 3.35 2.73
C ASP A 177 -4.35 4.24 2.80
N ILE A 178 -5.35 3.89 1.98
CA ILE A 178 -6.64 4.56 1.99
C ILE A 178 -7.44 4.08 3.20
N ILE A 179 -7.87 5.02 4.03
CA ILE A 179 -8.87 4.76 5.06
C ILE A 179 -10.24 4.65 4.38
N PHE A 180 -10.87 3.49 4.53
CA PHE A 180 -12.17 3.22 3.94
C PHE A 180 -13.28 3.77 4.85
N GLU A 181 -14.24 4.51 4.28
CA GLU A 181 -15.22 5.26 5.06
C GLU A 181 -16.66 5.05 4.57
N TRP A 182 -17.63 5.17 5.47
CA TRP A 182 -18.96 5.61 5.08
C TRP A 182 -18.92 7.10 4.80
N ILE A 183 -19.44 7.52 3.66
CA ILE A 183 -19.49 8.92 3.25
C ILE A 183 -20.96 9.32 3.13
N PRO A 184 -21.49 10.17 4.02
CA PRO A 184 -22.83 10.72 3.88
C PRO A 184 -23.01 11.40 2.51
N TYR A 185 -24.17 11.20 1.87
CA TYR A 185 -24.36 11.64 0.48
C TYR A 185 -24.33 13.17 0.31
N ASP A 186 -24.70 13.90 1.35
CA ASP A 186 -24.63 15.36 1.44
C ASP A 186 -23.20 15.91 1.52
N GLN A 187 -22.19 15.04 1.69
CA GLN A 187 -20.78 15.40 1.59
C GLN A 187 -20.28 15.55 0.15
N PHE A 188 -21.11 15.28 -0.85
CA PHE A 188 -20.77 15.45 -2.25
C PHE A 188 -21.36 16.74 -2.81
N SER A 189 -20.49 17.61 -3.34
CA SER A 189 -20.87 18.83 -4.07
C SER A 189 -20.41 18.76 -5.52
N ASP A 190 -20.88 19.69 -6.35
CA ASP A 190 -20.53 19.80 -7.77
C ASP A 190 -20.70 18.50 -8.57
N ILE A 191 -21.72 17.71 -8.23
CA ILE A 191 -21.98 16.41 -8.85
C ILE A 191 -22.29 16.59 -10.34
N LYS A 192 -21.44 16.03 -11.20
CA LYS A 192 -21.53 16.12 -12.67
C LYS A 192 -21.47 14.75 -13.29
N LYS A 193 -22.38 14.46 -14.23
CA LYS A 193 -22.32 13.22 -15.01
C LYS A 193 -21.16 13.31 -16.02
N ILE A 194 -20.19 12.40 -15.93
CA ILE A 194 -18.99 12.38 -16.81
C ILE A 194 -19.00 11.22 -17.83
N GLY A 195 -20.03 10.40 -17.80
CA GLY A 195 -20.15 9.19 -18.58
C GLY A 195 -21.57 8.66 -18.57
N ASN A 196 -21.80 7.46 -19.11
CA ASN A 196 -23.15 6.90 -19.08
C ASN A 196 -23.61 6.58 -17.66
N ILE A 197 -22.70 6.09 -16.82
CA ILE A 197 -23.00 5.55 -15.49
C ILE A 197 -22.11 6.07 -14.35
N ILE A 198 -21.21 7.02 -14.61
CA ILE A 198 -20.29 7.59 -13.61
C ILE A 198 -20.56 9.09 -13.45
N TYR A 199 -20.46 9.55 -12.21
CA TYR A 199 -20.51 10.95 -11.83
C TYR A 199 -19.15 11.36 -11.25
N SER A 200 -18.69 12.58 -11.53
CA SER A 200 -17.65 13.25 -10.74
C SER A 200 -18.32 14.06 -9.64
N ALA A 201 -17.67 14.20 -8.49
CA ALA A 201 -18.10 15.05 -7.39
C ALA A 201 -16.90 15.54 -6.59
N LEU A 202 -17.06 16.69 -5.94
CA LEU A 202 -16.15 17.18 -4.91
C LEU A 202 -16.57 16.58 -3.56
N TRP A 203 -15.66 15.90 -2.87
CA TRP A 203 -15.92 15.40 -1.51
C TRP A 203 -15.53 16.48 -0.51
N ASN A 204 -16.54 17.11 0.11
CA ASN A 204 -16.42 18.28 0.98
C ASN A 204 -15.52 18.04 2.20
N ASP A 205 -15.78 16.99 2.97
CA ASP A 205 -14.89 16.58 4.07
C ASP A 205 -13.52 16.11 3.57
N GLY A 206 -13.48 15.48 2.40
CA GLY A 206 -12.25 14.97 1.81
C GLY A 206 -11.74 13.66 2.43
N LYS A 207 -10.73 13.07 1.79
CA LYS A 207 -10.12 11.81 2.24
C LYS A 207 -9.23 12.04 3.47
N LEU A 208 -9.02 11.00 4.27
CA LEU A 208 -7.97 10.99 5.28
C LEU A 208 -6.60 10.72 4.65
N GLU A 209 -5.62 11.55 5.02
CA GLU A 209 -4.22 11.43 4.65
C GLU A 209 -3.33 11.60 5.88
N TYR A 210 -2.35 10.71 6.05
CA TYR A 210 -1.48 10.72 7.22
C TYR A 210 -0.47 11.87 7.13
N ASP A 211 -0.59 12.84 8.04
CA ASP A 211 0.36 13.94 8.16
C ASP A 211 1.53 13.49 9.04
N ARG A 212 2.71 13.35 8.42
CA ARG A 212 3.96 12.97 9.09
C ARG A 212 4.35 13.91 10.24
N ASN A 213 4.15 15.22 10.06
CA ASN A 213 4.60 16.21 11.03
C ASN A 213 3.71 16.17 12.27
N LYS A 214 2.39 16.03 12.07
CA LYS A 214 1.40 15.92 13.14
C LYS A 214 1.27 14.50 13.71
N LYS A 215 1.75 13.49 12.97
CA LYS A 215 1.64 12.05 13.27
C LYS A 215 0.18 11.57 13.41
N GLU A 216 -0.73 12.18 12.66
CA GLU A 216 -2.18 11.93 12.72
C GLU A 216 -2.82 12.00 11.33
N TRP A 217 -4.06 11.52 11.22
CA TRP A 217 -4.84 11.61 9.99
C TRP A 217 -5.43 13.01 9.84
N THR A 218 -5.26 13.59 8.65
CA THR A 218 -5.78 14.90 8.28
C THR A 218 -6.70 14.80 7.07
N ARG A 219 -7.66 15.72 6.97
CA ARG A 219 -8.63 15.75 5.86
C ARG A 219 -8.07 16.54 4.69
N VAL A 220 -8.14 15.97 3.50
CA VAL A 220 -7.74 16.60 2.24
C VAL A 220 -8.90 16.52 1.25
N GLN A 221 -9.45 17.68 0.89
CA GLN A 221 -10.53 17.79 -0.09
C GLN A 221 -10.05 17.28 -1.45
N VAL A 222 -10.86 16.44 -2.11
CA VAL A 222 -10.50 15.81 -3.38
C VAL A 222 -11.71 15.69 -4.29
N GLU A 223 -11.48 15.77 -5.59
CA GLU A 223 -12.45 15.33 -6.61
C GLU A 223 -12.41 13.80 -6.70
N ILE A 224 -13.58 13.18 -6.78
CA ILE A 224 -13.76 11.73 -6.79
C ILE A 224 -14.78 11.30 -7.85
N ASN A 225 -14.71 10.03 -8.25
CA ASN A 225 -15.72 9.40 -9.08
C ASN A 225 -16.74 8.65 -8.20
N LEU A 226 -18.02 8.87 -8.47
CA LEU A 226 -19.16 8.15 -7.89
C LEU A 226 -19.71 7.15 -8.91
N LYS A 227 -19.67 5.86 -8.57
CA LYS A 227 -20.30 4.78 -9.35
C LYS A 227 -21.54 4.26 -8.60
N PRO A 228 -22.76 4.59 -9.05
CA PRO A 228 -23.97 4.00 -8.49
C PRO A 228 -24.00 2.50 -8.73
N CYS A 229 -24.44 1.75 -7.72
CA CYS A 229 -24.71 0.33 -7.80
C CYS A 229 -26.23 0.11 -7.73
N ASN A 230 -26.74 -0.77 -8.60
CA ASN A 230 -28.17 -0.98 -8.82
C ASN A 230 -28.94 -1.34 -7.52
N SER A 231 -30.10 -0.72 -7.28
CA SER A 231 -30.95 -0.88 -6.08
C SER A 231 -31.51 -2.28 -5.85
N ARG A 232 -31.43 -3.14 -6.86
CA ARG A 232 -31.88 -4.54 -6.75
C ARG A 232 -30.88 -5.45 -6.03
N ASN A 233 -29.63 -5.03 -5.86
CA ASN A 233 -28.63 -5.86 -5.22
C ASN A 233 -28.88 -5.91 -3.71
N THR A 234 -28.76 -7.09 -3.13
CA THR A 234 -28.69 -7.22 -1.67
C THR A 234 -27.44 -6.51 -1.13
N ILE A 235 -27.42 -6.18 0.16
CA ILE A 235 -26.22 -5.60 0.80
C ILE A 235 -25.02 -6.53 0.61
N ASP A 236 -25.22 -7.85 0.70
CA ASP A 236 -24.17 -8.85 0.45
C ASP A 236 -23.58 -8.77 -0.96
N GLU A 237 -24.44 -8.75 -1.97
CA GLU A 237 -23.99 -8.64 -3.36
C GLU A 237 -23.24 -7.33 -3.62
N PHE A 238 -23.68 -6.24 -2.99
CA PHE A 238 -22.99 -4.97 -3.07
C PHE A 238 -21.60 -5.03 -2.42
N LEU A 239 -21.50 -5.51 -1.18
CA LEU A 239 -20.23 -5.61 -0.45
C LEU A 239 -19.24 -6.58 -1.12
N ASN A 240 -19.72 -7.71 -1.67
CA ASN A 240 -18.89 -8.62 -2.45
C ASN A 240 -18.27 -7.93 -3.68
N LYS A 241 -19.05 -7.11 -4.40
CA LYS A 241 -18.51 -6.31 -5.51
C LYS A 241 -17.45 -5.31 -5.04
N VAL A 242 -17.61 -4.71 -3.86
CA VAL A 242 -16.58 -3.81 -3.29
C VAL A 242 -15.26 -4.56 -3.06
N VAL A 243 -15.34 -5.80 -2.57
CA VAL A 243 -14.16 -6.66 -2.36
C VAL A 243 -13.50 -7.02 -3.70
N GLU A 244 -14.29 -7.41 -4.71
CA GLU A 244 -13.79 -7.69 -6.07
C GLU A 244 -13.04 -6.48 -6.66
N TYR A 245 -13.64 -5.28 -6.60
CA TYR A 245 -12.98 -4.07 -7.09
C TYR A 245 -11.68 -3.74 -6.32
N LYS A 246 -11.64 -4.01 -5.02
CA LYS A 246 -10.39 -3.83 -4.25
C LYS A 246 -9.31 -4.84 -4.64
N ASN A 247 -9.67 -6.09 -4.91
CA ASN A 247 -8.73 -7.11 -5.41
C ASN A 247 -8.16 -6.71 -6.78
N ASP A 248 -8.95 -6.02 -7.58
CA ASP A 248 -8.50 -5.39 -8.83
C ASP A 248 -7.66 -4.13 -8.63
N ASN A 249 -7.23 -3.81 -7.41
CA ASN A 249 -6.46 -2.62 -7.07
C ASN A 249 -7.16 -1.29 -7.42
N LEU A 250 -8.50 -1.25 -7.45
CA LEU A 250 -9.20 0.04 -7.51
C LEU A 250 -9.00 0.79 -6.19
N LYS A 251 -8.73 2.09 -6.31
CA LYS A 251 -8.57 2.99 -5.18
C LYS A 251 -9.96 3.49 -4.75
N ILE A 252 -10.58 2.75 -3.83
CA ILE A 252 -11.90 3.05 -3.28
C ILE A 252 -11.76 3.75 -1.94
N TYR A 253 -12.28 4.98 -1.82
CA TYR A 253 -12.29 5.75 -0.58
C TYR A 253 -13.39 5.30 0.37
N GLY A 254 -14.52 4.85 -0.17
CA GLY A 254 -15.63 4.49 0.68
C GLY A 254 -16.88 4.13 -0.08
N ILE A 255 -17.96 4.05 0.69
CA ILE A 255 -19.31 3.77 0.23
C ILE A 255 -20.25 4.84 0.74
N SER A 256 -21.30 5.09 -0.04
CA SER A 256 -22.35 6.02 0.27
C SER A 256 -23.69 5.43 -0.16
N GLN A 257 -24.78 6.10 0.17
CA GLN A 257 -26.11 5.78 -0.32
C GLN A 257 -26.81 7.06 -0.74
N ASN A 258 -27.27 7.08 -1.98
CA ASN A 258 -28.05 8.20 -2.50
C ASN A 258 -29.32 8.39 -1.64
N SER A 259 -29.54 9.61 -1.16
CA SER A 259 -30.65 9.93 -0.26
C SER A 259 -32.02 9.64 -0.89
N ASP A 260 -32.15 9.83 -2.20
CA ASP A 260 -33.43 9.84 -2.90
C ASP A 260 -33.78 8.45 -3.45
N THR A 261 -32.82 7.85 -4.17
CA THR A 261 -32.99 6.55 -4.84
C THR A 261 -32.70 5.36 -3.95
N LYS A 262 -32.05 5.57 -2.80
CA LYS A 262 -31.52 4.53 -1.89
C LYS A 262 -30.51 3.58 -2.53
N ASN A 263 -30.05 3.88 -3.74
CA ASN A 263 -28.96 3.17 -4.39
C ASN A 263 -27.66 3.36 -3.60
N TYR A 264 -26.92 2.28 -3.39
CA TYR A 264 -25.55 2.37 -2.90
C TYR A 264 -24.64 2.96 -3.97
N ILE A 265 -23.61 3.68 -3.54
CA ILE A 265 -22.64 4.35 -4.39
C ILE A 265 -21.25 3.96 -3.91
N LEU A 266 -20.36 3.66 -4.86
CA LEU A 266 -18.93 3.56 -4.59
C LEU A 266 -18.26 4.91 -4.84
N ALA A 267 -17.49 5.38 -3.85
CA ALA A 267 -16.66 6.58 -3.95
C ALA A 267 -15.21 6.19 -4.25
N LEU A 268 -14.70 6.63 -5.39
CA LEU A 268 -13.47 6.12 -6.01
C LEU A 268 -12.53 7.27 -6.37
N GLN A 269 -11.23 6.97 -6.46
CA GLN A 269 -10.29 7.87 -7.09
C GLN A 269 -10.62 8.09 -8.59
N THR A 270 -10.46 9.32 -9.05
CA THR A 270 -10.69 9.71 -10.45
C THR A 270 -9.72 8.99 -11.41
N GLY A 271 -10.16 8.80 -12.66
CA GLY A 271 -9.31 8.28 -13.74
C GLY A 271 -9.14 6.76 -13.83
N TYR A 272 -9.69 5.98 -12.89
CA TYR A 272 -9.57 4.50 -12.91
C TYR A 272 -10.63 3.79 -13.76
N LEU A 273 -11.79 4.42 -13.96
CA LEU A 273 -12.93 3.82 -14.63
C LEU A 273 -13.17 4.40 -16.02
N CYS A 274 -13.65 3.56 -16.91
CA CYS A 274 -14.11 3.93 -18.24
C CYS A 274 -15.38 4.77 -18.18
N GLU A 275 -15.31 5.97 -18.75
CA GLU A 275 -16.43 6.91 -18.83
C GLU A 275 -17.65 6.30 -19.58
N GLU A 276 -17.44 5.38 -20.52
CA GLU A 276 -18.51 4.81 -21.35
C GLU A 276 -19.28 3.66 -20.69
N CYS A 277 -18.54 2.68 -20.14
CA CYS A 277 -19.12 1.44 -19.61
C CYS A 277 -18.99 1.30 -18.08
N GLY A 278 -18.19 2.16 -17.45
CA GLY A 278 -17.90 2.16 -16.02
C GLY A 278 -17.07 0.99 -15.50
N GLU A 279 -16.53 0.16 -16.39
CA GLU A 279 -15.53 -0.86 -16.03
C GLU A 279 -14.15 -0.23 -15.87
N LYS A 280 -13.27 -0.93 -15.15
CA LYS A 280 -11.89 -0.47 -14.95
C LYS A 280 -11.16 -0.40 -16.29
N TYR A 281 -10.34 0.64 -16.47
CA TYR A 281 -9.38 0.65 -17.57
C TYR A 281 -8.33 -0.46 -17.38
N ALA A 282 -8.14 -1.32 -18.38
CA ALA A 282 -7.06 -2.30 -18.34
C ALA A 282 -5.69 -1.62 -18.47
N LYS A 283 -5.64 -0.44 -19.13
CA LYS A 283 -4.47 0.45 -19.15
C LYS A 283 -4.90 1.90 -18.86
N ILE A 284 -4.71 2.33 -17.61
CA ILE A 284 -5.10 3.66 -17.13
C ILE A 284 -4.41 4.80 -17.91
N TRP A 285 -3.10 4.68 -18.18
CA TRP A 285 -2.29 5.73 -18.82
C TRP A 285 -2.71 6.09 -20.25
N CYS A 286 -3.47 5.22 -20.92
CA CYS A 286 -4.05 5.51 -22.24
C CYS A 286 -5.57 5.34 -22.28
N LYS A 287 -6.24 5.26 -21.10
CA LYS A 287 -7.68 5.07 -20.99
C LYS A 287 -8.22 3.92 -21.86
N TRP A 288 -7.46 2.83 -21.97
CA TRP A 288 -7.86 1.68 -22.79
C TRP A 288 -8.78 0.75 -21.99
N CYS A 289 -9.99 0.54 -22.52
CA CYS A 289 -11.05 -0.23 -21.89
C CYS A 289 -11.40 -1.45 -22.74
N GLU A 290 -10.95 -2.64 -22.29
CA GLU A 290 -11.15 -3.91 -23.00
C GLU A 290 -12.62 -4.18 -23.36
N PRO A 291 -13.60 -4.06 -22.43
CA PRO A 291 -15.01 -4.27 -22.79
C PRO A 291 -15.51 -3.33 -23.89
N CYS A 292 -15.12 -2.05 -23.86
CA CYS A 292 -15.51 -1.09 -24.90
C CYS A 292 -14.86 -1.43 -26.24
N GLN A 293 -13.60 -1.86 -26.24
CA GLN A 293 -12.90 -2.23 -27.48
C GLN A 293 -13.46 -3.51 -28.09
N ILE A 294 -13.72 -4.53 -27.27
CA ILE A 294 -14.37 -5.77 -27.72
C ILE A 294 -15.75 -5.46 -28.30
N LYS A 295 -16.55 -4.61 -27.63
CA LYS A 295 -17.85 -4.18 -28.12
C LYS A 295 -17.73 -3.42 -29.45
N ASN A 296 -16.77 -2.51 -29.57
CA ASN A 296 -16.55 -1.76 -30.81
C ASN A 296 -16.15 -2.69 -31.97
N LEU A 297 -15.29 -3.68 -31.73
CA LEU A 297 -14.92 -4.66 -32.76
C LEU A 297 -16.13 -5.52 -33.15
N SER A 298 -16.92 -5.99 -32.19
CA SER A 298 -18.08 -6.85 -32.47
C SER A 298 -19.17 -6.16 -33.28
N GLU A 299 -19.38 -4.86 -33.05
CA GLU A 299 -20.28 -4.03 -33.88
C GLU A 299 -19.77 -3.88 -35.33
N ASN A 300 -18.47 -4.05 -35.56
CA ASN A 300 -17.81 -3.89 -36.87
C ASN A 300 -17.48 -5.22 -37.58
N PHE A 301 -17.83 -6.38 -37.04
CA PHE A 301 -17.49 -7.69 -37.63
C PHE A 301 -17.87 -7.84 -39.11
N LYS A 302 -18.94 -7.17 -39.54
CA LYS A 302 -19.41 -7.17 -40.93
C LYS A 302 -18.43 -6.53 -41.92
N ASN A 303 -17.44 -5.77 -41.44
CA ASN A 303 -16.45 -5.11 -42.29
C ASN A 303 -15.32 -6.05 -42.73
N TRP A 304 -15.17 -7.21 -42.09
CA TRP A 304 -14.08 -8.17 -42.34
C TRP A 304 -14.58 -9.54 -42.79
N THR A 305 -15.61 -9.56 -43.65
CA THR A 305 -16.16 -10.82 -44.16
C THR A 305 -15.39 -11.31 -45.38
N SER A 306 -15.02 -12.58 -45.37
CA SER A 306 -14.46 -13.32 -46.49
C SER A 306 -15.52 -13.89 -47.43
N GLY A 307 -16.79 -13.93 -46.99
CA GLY A 307 -17.85 -14.67 -47.67
C GLY A 307 -17.85 -16.17 -47.35
N ASN A 308 -16.93 -16.64 -46.50
CA ASN A 308 -16.90 -17.99 -45.96
C ASN A 308 -17.12 -17.96 -44.44
N GLU A 309 -18.24 -18.52 -44.00
CA GLU A 309 -18.65 -18.52 -42.59
C GLU A 309 -17.59 -19.07 -41.63
N LYS A 310 -16.85 -20.11 -42.02
CA LYS A 310 -15.81 -20.69 -41.14
C LYS A 310 -14.63 -19.74 -40.96
N ILE A 311 -14.23 -19.03 -42.02
CA ILE A 311 -13.14 -18.05 -41.95
C ILE A 311 -13.61 -16.84 -41.16
N ASP A 312 -14.83 -16.37 -41.39
CA ASP A 312 -15.39 -15.20 -40.70
C ASP A 312 -15.50 -15.45 -39.19
N ASN A 313 -15.96 -16.64 -38.79
CA ASN A 313 -15.99 -17.05 -37.38
C ASN A 313 -14.58 -17.07 -36.78
N PHE A 314 -13.58 -17.59 -37.51
CA PHE A 314 -12.20 -17.59 -37.05
C PHE A 314 -11.64 -16.17 -36.89
N VAL A 315 -11.92 -15.25 -37.83
CA VAL A 315 -11.50 -13.85 -37.73
C VAL A 315 -12.09 -13.20 -36.49
N GLN A 316 -13.39 -13.38 -36.24
CA GLN A 316 -14.07 -12.84 -35.06
C GLN A 316 -13.48 -13.39 -33.76
N GLU A 317 -13.25 -14.71 -33.67
CA GLU A 317 -12.58 -15.32 -32.51
C GLU A 317 -11.20 -14.73 -32.24
N MET A 318 -10.44 -14.42 -33.29
CA MET A 318 -9.13 -13.78 -33.16
C MET A 318 -9.24 -12.31 -32.72
N GLN A 319 -10.23 -11.57 -33.22
CA GLN A 319 -10.48 -10.18 -32.83
C GLN A 319 -10.90 -10.04 -31.36
N LEU A 320 -11.59 -11.02 -30.80
CA LEU A 320 -12.00 -11.04 -29.38
C LEU A 320 -10.84 -11.30 -28.41
N LYS A 321 -9.65 -11.67 -28.88
CA LYS A 321 -8.47 -11.97 -28.04
C LYS A 321 -7.62 -10.74 -27.69
N ILE A 322 -8.04 -9.54 -28.08
CA ILE A 322 -7.31 -8.30 -27.78
C ILE A 322 -7.26 -8.02 -26.27
N ASN A 323 -6.09 -7.62 -25.77
CA ASN A 323 -5.87 -7.33 -24.35
C ASN A 323 -5.03 -6.07 -24.10
N LYS A 324 -4.48 -5.43 -25.14
CA LYS A 324 -3.71 -4.20 -25.02
C LYS A 324 -3.83 -3.29 -26.25
N PRO A 325 -3.59 -1.98 -26.10
CA PRO A 325 -3.66 -1.01 -27.20
C PRO A 325 -2.76 -1.30 -28.41
N LYS A 326 -1.67 -2.04 -28.20
CA LYS A 326 -0.67 -2.36 -29.24
C LYS A 326 -0.97 -3.67 -29.97
N ASP A 327 -2.06 -4.36 -29.63
CA ASP A 327 -2.41 -5.59 -30.32
C ASP A 327 -2.74 -5.32 -31.79
N ILE A 328 -2.34 -6.28 -32.62
CA ILE A 328 -2.68 -6.30 -34.03
C ILE A 328 -4.10 -6.86 -34.13
N ILE A 329 -5.00 -6.09 -34.71
CA ILE A 329 -6.33 -6.58 -35.04
C ILE A 329 -6.20 -7.60 -36.16
N PHE A 330 -6.74 -8.80 -35.95
CA PHE A 330 -6.79 -9.83 -36.98
C PHE A 330 -7.92 -9.49 -37.96
N GLU A 331 -7.61 -9.43 -39.24
CA GLU A 331 -8.53 -8.94 -40.27
C GLU A 331 -8.53 -9.88 -41.48
N TRP A 332 -9.70 -10.08 -42.07
CA TRP A 332 -9.76 -10.56 -43.45
C TRP A 332 -9.40 -9.42 -44.39
N ILE A 333 -8.46 -9.67 -45.31
CA ILE A 333 -8.01 -8.70 -46.30
C ILE A 333 -8.27 -9.30 -47.68
N SER A 334 -9.21 -8.71 -48.42
CA SER A 334 -9.50 -9.11 -49.79
C SER A 334 -8.30 -8.82 -50.70
N TYR A 335 -8.04 -9.72 -51.65
CA TYR A 335 -6.85 -9.65 -52.51
C TYR A 335 -6.72 -8.32 -53.29
N ASN A 336 -7.84 -7.68 -53.62
CA ASN A 336 -7.89 -6.38 -54.29
C ASN A 336 -7.38 -5.20 -53.43
N GLN A 337 -7.09 -5.42 -52.15
CA GLN A 337 -6.48 -4.44 -51.25
C GLN A 337 -4.94 -4.43 -51.35
N PHE A 338 -4.35 -5.34 -52.12
CA PHE A 338 -2.91 -5.42 -52.31
C PHE A 338 -2.47 -4.77 -53.63
N ASN A 339 -1.53 -3.84 -53.54
CA ASN A 339 -0.87 -3.17 -54.66
C ASN A 339 0.63 -3.49 -54.69
N ASP A 340 1.30 -3.18 -55.80
CA ASP A 340 2.75 -3.36 -55.98
C ASP A 340 3.26 -4.75 -55.57
N ILE A 341 2.52 -5.80 -55.93
CA ILE A 341 2.83 -7.18 -55.58
C ILE A 341 4.12 -7.60 -56.30
N LYS A 342 5.15 -7.96 -55.53
CA LYS A 342 6.47 -8.37 -56.04
C LYS A 342 6.83 -9.73 -55.46
N GLU A 343 7.22 -10.65 -56.34
CA GLU A 343 7.77 -11.94 -55.94
C GLU A 343 9.13 -11.75 -55.26
N ILE A 344 9.31 -12.35 -54.09
CA ILE A 344 10.58 -12.42 -53.37
C ILE A 344 11.29 -13.73 -53.72
N ASN A 345 10.53 -14.82 -53.80
CA ASN A 345 10.93 -16.14 -54.28
C ASN A 345 9.67 -16.96 -54.63
N ASN A 346 9.86 -18.20 -55.10
CA ASN A 346 8.78 -19.08 -55.59
C ASN A 346 7.60 -19.30 -54.62
N THR A 347 7.72 -18.99 -53.33
CA THR A 347 6.65 -19.19 -52.33
C THR A 347 6.27 -17.93 -51.55
N MET A 348 6.91 -16.79 -51.81
CA MET A 348 6.75 -15.57 -51.01
C MET A 348 6.64 -14.32 -51.87
N TYR A 349 5.63 -13.50 -51.57
CA TYR A 349 5.38 -12.22 -52.23
C TYR A 349 5.37 -11.10 -51.20
N SER A 350 5.81 -9.92 -51.61
CA SER A 350 5.60 -8.64 -50.89
C SER A 350 4.52 -7.84 -51.59
N ALA A 351 3.75 -7.06 -50.85
CA ALA A 351 2.73 -6.17 -51.39
C ALA A 351 2.52 -4.97 -50.46
N LEU A 352 2.00 -3.87 -51.01
CA LEU A 352 1.47 -2.75 -50.25
C LEU A 352 0.00 -3.02 -49.93
N TRP A 353 -0.40 -2.86 -48.67
CA TRP A 353 -1.79 -2.94 -48.26
C TRP A 353 -2.40 -1.54 -48.26
N ASN A 354 -3.37 -1.30 -49.14
CA ASN A 354 -3.94 0.03 -49.37
C ASN A 354 -4.60 0.64 -48.13
N ASP A 355 -5.39 -0.13 -47.41
CA ASP A 355 -6.05 0.37 -46.19
C ASP A 355 -5.07 0.49 -45.01
N GLY A 356 -4.00 -0.31 -45.02
CA GLY A 356 -3.05 -0.40 -43.91
C GLY A 356 -3.66 -1.05 -42.66
N GLN A 357 -2.85 -1.17 -41.61
CA GLN A 357 -3.25 -1.83 -40.38
C GLN A 357 -4.10 -0.92 -39.49
N LEU A 358 -5.10 -1.48 -38.80
CA LEU A 358 -5.74 -0.81 -37.67
C LEU A 358 -4.77 -0.68 -36.49
N LYS A 359 -4.67 0.54 -35.95
CA LYS A 359 -3.96 0.86 -34.71
C LYS A 359 -4.86 1.68 -33.79
N TYR A 360 -4.77 1.40 -32.49
CA TYR A 360 -5.50 2.15 -31.48
C TYR A 360 -4.93 3.55 -31.34
N ASP A 361 -5.71 4.57 -31.68
CA ASP A 361 -5.40 5.97 -31.44
C ASP A 361 -5.76 6.31 -29.98
N ARG A 362 -4.72 6.60 -29.18
CA ARG A 362 -4.89 6.92 -27.75
C ARG A 362 -5.59 8.26 -27.50
N ASN A 363 -5.51 9.20 -28.44
CA ASN A 363 -6.13 10.51 -28.31
C ASN A 363 -7.62 10.43 -28.62
N LYS A 364 -7.98 9.68 -29.68
CA LYS A 364 -9.37 9.48 -30.09
C LYS A 364 -10.06 8.34 -29.34
N LYS A 365 -9.29 7.48 -28.68
CA LYS A 365 -9.73 6.26 -27.99
C LYS A 365 -10.41 5.23 -28.90
N GLU A 366 -10.07 5.22 -30.19
CA GLU A 366 -10.68 4.37 -31.23
C GLU A 366 -9.62 3.73 -32.13
N TRP A 367 -10.02 2.72 -32.92
CA TRP A 367 -9.14 2.11 -33.92
C TRP A 367 -9.12 2.96 -35.20
N THR A 368 -7.92 3.29 -35.68
CA THR A 368 -7.70 4.09 -36.88
C THR A 368 -6.76 3.37 -37.84
N ARG A 369 -6.98 3.55 -39.16
CA ARG A 369 -6.07 3.02 -40.18
C ARG A 369 -4.78 3.84 -40.20
N VAL A 370 -3.65 3.15 -40.26
CA VAL A 370 -2.34 3.78 -40.43
C VAL A 370 -1.70 3.24 -41.70
N GLN A 371 -1.49 4.13 -42.66
CA GLN A 371 -0.77 3.88 -43.90
C GLN A 371 0.74 4.09 -43.72
#